data_AF-A0A1I6HNZ7-F1
#
_entry.id   AF-A0A1I6HNZ7-F1
#
_cell.length_a   1.000
_cell.length_b   1.000
_cell.length_c   1.000
_cell.angle_alpha   90.00
_cell.angle_beta   90.00
_cell.angle_gamma   90.00
#
_symmetry.space_group_name_H-M   'P 1'
#
loop_
_entity.id
_entity.type
_entity.pdbx_description
1 polymer ?
#
loop_
_entity_poly.entity_id
_entity_poly.type
_entity_poly.pdbx_seq_one_letter_code
_entity_poly.pdbx_strand_id
1 'polypeptide(L)'
;MRKLFDRALDYALHLIALALLLGITLIFWWHYDRSQNQIQQSAILEAQDFSQSVAQFRNFYANTIVPAAAMHEGMIVTHDYQNIPGSIPLPATFAIDFGDLLSSNSNYSVRLFSDMPFEWRENAGICDNF
;
A
#
# COMPACT_ATOMS: atom_id res chain seq x y z
N MET A 1 42.94 19.20 -51.45
CA MET A 1 41.52 19.37 -51.07
C MET A 1 40.96 18.16 -50.29
N ARG A 2 41.16 16.91 -50.73
CA ARG A 2 40.63 15.71 -50.04
C ARG A 2 41.02 15.57 -48.55
N LYS A 3 42.32 15.73 -48.21
CA LYS A 3 42.81 15.63 -46.81
C LYS A 3 42.25 16.68 -45.83
N LEU A 4 41.79 17.83 -46.32
CA LEU A 4 41.16 18.87 -45.48
C LEU A 4 39.69 18.55 -45.24
N PHE A 5 39.01 18.01 -46.26
CA PHE A 5 37.64 17.50 -46.17
C PHE A 5 37.54 16.31 -45.20
N ASP A 6 38.48 15.37 -45.28
CA ASP A 6 38.51 14.20 -44.38
C ASP A 6 38.66 14.62 -42.90
N ARG A 7 39.55 15.58 -42.61
CA ARG A 7 39.70 16.11 -41.24
C ARG A 7 38.45 16.84 -40.74
N ALA A 8 37.78 17.60 -41.61
CA ALA A 8 36.53 18.28 -41.24
C ALA A 8 35.39 17.28 -40.96
N LEU A 9 35.32 16.21 -41.74
CA LEU A 9 34.39 15.09 -41.52
C LEU A 9 34.64 14.42 -40.17
N ASP A 10 35.91 14.16 -39.82
CA ASP A 10 36.28 13.57 -38.54
C ASP A 10 35.85 14.46 -37.36
N TYR A 11 36.11 15.77 -37.41
CA TYR A 11 35.67 16.68 -36.34
C TYR A 11 34.14 16.73 -36.22
N ALA A 12 33.41 16.72 -37.35
CA ALA A 12 31.95 16.69 -37.34
C ALA A 12 31.41 15.40 -36.67
N LEU A 13 32.01 14.24 -36.96
CA LEU A 13 31.65 12.97 -36.32
C LEU A 13 31.86 13.00 -34.81
N HIS A 14 32.99 13.55 -34.33
CA HIS A 14 33.26 13.67 -32.90
C HIS A 14 32.27 14.62 -32.21
N LEU A 15 31.90 15.73 -32.86
CA LEU A 15 30.89 16.67 -32.32
C LEU A 15 29.51 16.03 -32.23
N ILE A 16 29.11 15.26 -33.24
CA ILE A 16 27.84 14.51 -33.22
C ILE A 16 27.84 13.46 -32.10
N ALA A 17 28.94 12.72 -31.95
CA ALA A 17 29.07 11.74 -30.87
C ALA A 17 28.97 12.38 -29.49
N LEU A 18 29.62 13.54 -29.29
CA LEU A 18 29.55 14.29 -28.04
C LEU A 18 28.14 14.83 -27.76
N ALA A 19 27.46 15.35 -28.79
CA ALA A 19 26.08 15.82 -28.68
C ALA A 19 25.12 14.68 -28.32
N LEU A 20 25.32 13.48 -28.90
CA LEU A 20 24.53 12.29 -28.56
C LEU A 20 24.76 11.86 -27.10
N LEU A 21 26.01 11.81 -26.63
CA LEU A 21 26.31 11.48 -25.24
C LEU A 21 25.69 12.46 -24.25
N LEU A 22 25.78 13.76 -24.54
CA LEU A 22 25.13 14.80 -23.75
C LEU A 22 23.60 14.64 -23.76
N GLY A 23 23.01 14.40 -24.93
CA GLY A 23 21.58 14.18 -25.08
C GLY A 23 21.08 12.99 -24.27
N ILE A 24 21.76 11.84 -24.34
CA ILE A 24 21.43 10.64 -23.56
C ILE A 24 21.50 10.94 -22.06
N THR A 25 22.55 11.63 -21.61
CA THR A 25 22.75 11.97 -20.20
C THR A 25 21.63 12.88 -19.69
N LEU A 26 21.24 13.90 -20.46
CA LEU A 26 20.16 14.81 -20.10
C LEU A 26 18.80 14.11 -20.04
N ILE A 27 18.51 13.25 -21.01
CA ILE A 27 17.25 12.48 -21.03
C ILE A 27 17.20 11.52 -19.83
N PHE A 28 18.30 10.82 -19.54
CA PHE A 28 18.37 9.93 -18.38
C PHE A 28 18.15 10.68 -17.06
N TRP A 29 18.79 11.84 -16.90
CA TRP A 29 18.63 12.67 -15.71
C TRP A 29 17.20 13.16 -15.53
N TRP A 30 16.57 13.65 -16.62
CA TRP A 30 15.18 14.09 -16.59
C TRP A 30 14.20 12.95 -16.29
N HIS A 31 14.45 11.76 -16.84
CA HIS A 31 13.64 10.58 -16.58
C HIS A 31 13.77 10.10 -15.13
N TYR A 32 14.99 10.11 -14.57
CA TYR A 32 15.24 9.69 -13.20
C TYR A 32 14.51 10.58 -12.18
N ASP A 33 14.58 11.89 -12.35
CA ASP A 33 13.89 12.86 -11.48
C ASP A 33 12.36 12.70 -11.52
N ARG A 34 11.80 12.48 -12.71
CA ARG A 34 10.36 12.25 -12.91
C ARG A 34 9.88 10.88 -12.40
N SER A 35 10.76 9.90 -12.25
CA SER A 35 10.41 8.53 -11.86
C SER A 35 10.06 8.43 -10.37
N GLN A 36 10.76 9.17 -9.51
CA GLN A 36 10.56 9.11 -8.05
C GLN A 36 9.14 9.51 -7.64
N ASN A 37 8.61 10.59 -8.22
CA ASN A 37 7.26 11.06 -7.92
C ASN A 37 6.19 10.05 -8.36
N GLN A 38 6.40 9.35 -9.49
CA GLN A 38 5.47 8.33 -9.97
C GLN A 38 5.47 7.11 -9.06
N ILE A 39 6.65 6.65 -8.64
CA ILE A 39 6.79 5.52 -7.71
C ILE A 39 6.08 5.81 -6.39
N GLN A 40 6.26 7.01 -5.82
CA GLN A 40 5.60 7.40 -4.58
C GLN A 40 4.07 7.47 -4.74
N GLN A 41 3.58 8.09 -5.82
CA GLN A 41 2.15 8.17 -6.08
C GLN A 41 1.52 6.79 -6.28
N SER A 42 2.18 5.91 -7.01
CA SER A 42 1.73 4.52 -7.19
C SER A 42 1.68 3.78 -5.85
N ALA A 43 2.68 3.92 -4.99
CA ALA A 43 2.69 3.29 -3.68
C ALA A 43 1.56 3.79 -2.77
N ILE A 44 1.24 5.09 -2.81
CA ILE A 44 0.11 5.66 -2.05
C ILE A 44 -1.22 5.13 -2.56
N LEU A 45 -1.42 5.11 -3.89
CA LEU A 45 -2.65 4.59 -4.49
C LEU A 45 -2.84 3.12 -4.16
N GLU A 46 -1.78 2.32 -4.25
CA GLU A 46 -1.83 0.90 -3.89
C GLU A 46 -2.20 0.71 -2.41
N ALA A 47 -1.60 1.49 -1.50
CA ALA A 47 -1.95 1.45 -0.09
C ALA A 47 -3.41 1.86 0.17
N GLN A 48 -3.93 2.84 -0.57
CA GLN A 48 -5.32 3.28 -0.48
C GLN A 48 -6.29 2.17 -0.96
N ASP A 49 -6.03 1.59 -2.12
CA ASP A 49 -6.85 0.52 -2.70
C ASP A 49 -6.83 -0.74 -1.82
N PHE A 50 -5.66 -1.06 -1.27
CA PHE A 50 -5.52 -2.15 -0.31
C PHE A 50 -6.33 -1.87 0.99
N SER A 51 -6.21 -0.67 1.55
CA SER A 51 -7.00 -0.27 2.74
C SER A 51 -8.50 -0.34 2.48
N GLN A 52 -8.94 0.06 1.28
CA GLN A 52 -10.35 -0.04 0.89
C GLN A 52 -10.79 -1.50 0.77
N SER A 53 -9.95 -2.38 0.22
CA SER A 53 -10.24 -3.81 0.11
C SER A 53 -10.39 -4.47 1.49
N VAL A 54 -9.52 -4.13 2.45
CA VAL A 54 -9.65 -4.58 3.84
C VAL A 54 -10.97 -4.08 4.47
N ALA A 55 -11.32 -2.81 4.25
CA ALA A 55 -12.59 -2.27 4.75
C ALA A 55 -13.82 -2.96 4.12
N GLN A 56 -13.77 -3.29 2.82
CA GLN A 56 -14.81 -4.05 2.13
C GLN A 56 -14.96 -5.45 2.72
N PHE A 57 -13.87 -6.12 3.05
CA PHE A 57 -13.91 -7.43 3.70
C PHE A 57 -14.58 -7.38 5.07
N ARG A 58 -14.23 -6.37 5.89
CA ARG A 58 -14.92 -6.10 7.17
C ARG A 58 -16.43 -5.87 6.96
N ASN A 59 -16.80 -5.06 5.97
CA ASN A 59 -18.20 -4.76 5.68
C ASN A 59 -18.95 -6.01 5.20
N PHE A 60 -18.32 -6.84 4.38
CA PHE A 60 -18.88 -8.13 3.95
C PHE A 60 -19.10 -9.07 5.14
N TYR A 61 -18.12 -9.17 6.04
CA TYR A 61 -18.26 -9.92 7.29
C TYR A 61 -19.45 -9.42 8.11
N ALA A 62 -19.54 -8.10 8.34
CA ALA A 62 -20.60 -7.47 9.14
C ALA A 62 -22.01 -7.63 8.55
N ASN A 63 -22.13 -7.50 7.22
CA ASN A 63 -23.43 -7.41 6.55
C ASN A 63 -23.91 -8.76 6.00
N THR A 64 -23.03 -9.74 5.86
CA THR A 64 -23.37 -11.04 5.26
C THR A 64 -23.09 -12.19 6.21
N ILE A 65 -21.88 -12.25 6.79
CA ILE A 65 -21.49 -13.39 7.64
C ILE A 65 -22.17 -13.33 9.00
N VAL A 66 -22.11 -12.18 9.69
CA VAL A 66 -22.71 -12.01 11.02
C VAL A 66 -24.23 -12.26 11.01
N PRO A 67 -25.02 -11.73 10.05
CA PRO A 67 -26.45 -12.02 10.01
C PRO A 67 -26.77 -13.49 9.71
N ALA A 68 -25.99 -14.14 8.82
CA ALA A 68 -26.16 -15.57 8.55
C ALA A 68 -25.82 -16.44 9.77
N ALA A 69 -24.78 -16.06 10.52
CA ALA A 69 -24.42 -16.69 11.78
C ALA A 69 -25.50 -16.50 12.84
N ALA A 70 -26.08 -15.30 12.94
CA ALA A 70 -27.14 -14.97 13.89
C ALA A 70 -28.46 -15.73 13.64
N MET A 71 -28.64 -16.38 12.49
CA MET A 71 -29.77 -17.29 12.24
C MET A 71 -29.66 -18.62 13.02
N HIS A 72 -28.47 -18.96 13.53
CA HIS A 72 -28.27 -20.17 14.31
C HIS A 72 -28.45 -19.86 15.80
N GLU A 73 -29.32 -20.63 16.46
CA GLU A 73 -29.54 -20.48 17.90
C GLU A 73 -28.25 -20.74 18.69
N GLY A 74 -27.99 -19.89 19.68
CA GLY A 74 -26.81 -19.99 20.55
C GLY A 74 -25.54 -19.36 19.98
N MET A 75 -25.55 -18.81 18.76
CA MET A 75 -24.40 -18.08 18.22
C MET A 75 -24.29 -16.68 18.84
N ILE A 76 -23.22 -16.42 19.57
CA ILE A 76 -22.97 -15.14 20.25
C ILE A 76 -21.96 -14.33 19.44
N VAL A 77 -22.24 -13.04 19.23
CA VAL A 77 -21.28 -12.09 18.64
C VAL A 77 -20.66 -11.27 19.76
N THR A 78 -19.35 -11.37 19.95
CA THR A 78 -18.66 -10.75 21.09
C THR A 78 -17.22 -10.38 20.76
N HIS A 79 -16.64 -9.44 21.51
CA HIS A 79 -15.21 -9.14 21.40
C HIS A 79 -14.34 -10.25 22.03
N ASP A 80 -14.90 -10.99 22.98
CA ASP A 80 -14.20 -12.06 23.73
C ASP A 80 -14.39 -13.45 23.11
N TYR A 81 -14.41 -13.50 21.77
CA TYR A 81 -14.87 -14.68 21.05
C TYR A 81 -13.96 -15.91 21.22
N GLN A 82 -12.70 -15.68 21.59
CA GLN A 82 -11.71 -16.73 21.82
C GLN A 82 -11.97 -17.47 23.15
N ASN A 83 -12.58 -16.80 24.13
CA ASN A 83 -12.84 -17.38 25.45
C ASN A 83 -14.27 -17.91 25.60
N ILE A 84 -15.18 -17.54 24.69
CA ILE A 84 -16.58 -17.96 24.71
C ILE A 84 -16.82 -19.00 23.60
N PRO A 85 -17.00 -20.29 23.93
CA PRO A 85 -17.24 -21.33 22.94
C PRO A 85 -18.49 -21.05 22.10
N GLY A 86 -18.41 -21.32 20.80
CA GLY A 86 -19.53 -21.12 19.87
C GLY A 86 -19.83 -19.65 19.54
N SER A 87 -18.94 -18.73 19.89
CA SER A 87 -19.08 -17.32 19.56
C SER A 87 -18.20 -16.90 18.38
N ILE A 88 -18.53 -15.76 17.78
CA ILE A 88 -17.81 -15.14 16.67
C ILE A 88 -17.43 -13.70 17.02
N PRO A 89 -16.35 -13.15 16.42
CA PRO A 89 -15.92 -11.79 16.71
C PRO A 89 -16.94 -10.74 16.27
N LEU A 90 -17.01 -9.62 17.00
CA LEU A 90 -17.61 -8.39 16.49
C LEU A 90 -16.87 -7.94 15.21
N PRO A 91 -17.53 -7.24 14.26
CA PRO A 91 -16.88 -6.81 13.02
C PRO A 91 -15.61 -5.97 13.20
N ALA A 92 -15.57 -5.13 14.23
CA ALA A 92 -14.37 -4.35 14.55
C ALA A 92 -13.25 -5.24 15.10
N THR A 93 -13.55 -6.14 16.05
CA THR A 93 -12.60 -7.13 16.57
C THR A 93 -12.00 -7.97 15.44
N PHE A 94 -12.85 -8.49 14.56
CA PHE A 94 -12.42 -9.24 13.38
C PHE A 94 -11.47 -8.45 12.49
N ALA A 95 -11.81 -7.20 12.16
CA ALA A 95 -10.98 -6.36 11.30
C ALA A 95 -9.60 -6.11 11.90
N ILE A 96 -9.52 -5.95 13.23
CA ILE A 96 -8.24 -5.71 13.87
C ILE A 96 -7.42 -7.00 13.90
N ASP A 97 -7.98 -8.12 14.35
CA ASP A 97 -7.27 -9.41 14.39
C ASP A 97 -6.79 -9.82 13.00
N PHE A 98 -7.61 -9.58 11.97
CA PHE A 98 -7.25 -9.80 10.58
C PHE A 98 -6.15 -8.83 10.10
N GLY A 99 -6.22 -7.55 10.50
CA GLY A 99 -5.17 -6.57 10.24
C GLY A 99 -3.83 -6.94 10.87
N ASP A 100 -3.85 -7.44 12.11
CA ASP A 100 -2.67 -7.92 12.84
C ASP A 100 -2.07 -9.16 12.15
N LEU A 101 -2.91 -10.07 11.65
CA LEU A 101 -2.49 -11.22 10.85
C LEU A 101 -1.82 -10.79 9.54
N LEU A 102 -2.42 -9.86 8.79
CA LEU A 102 -1.84 -9.32 7.56
C LEU A 102 -0.50 -8.64 7.83
N SER A 103 -0.43 -7.85 8.90
CA SER A 103 0.78 -7.11 9.28
C SER A 103 1.93 -8.04 9.69
N SER A 104 1.62 -9.21 10.24
CA SER A 104 2.61 -10.21 10.64
C SER A 104 3.14 -11.04 9.47
N ASN A 105 2.39 -11.14 8.37
CA ASN A 105 2.68 -12.04 7.24
C ASN A 105 3.00 -11.31 5.93
N SER A 106 3.02 -9.97 5.94
CA SER A 106 3.26 -9.16 4.74
C SER A 106 4.07 -7.92 5.05
N ASN A 107 4.51 -7.22 4.00
CA ASN A 107 5.16 -5.91 4.13
C ASN A 107 4.18 -4.76 4.37
N TYR A 108 2.87 -5.04 4.42
CA TYR A 108 1.85 -4.04 4.72
C TYR A 108 1.63 -3.96 6.23
N SER A 109 1.35 -2.76 6.74
CA SER A 109 0.87 -2.57 8.12
C SER A 109 -0.57 -2.10 8.06
N VAL A 110 -1.49 -2.85 8.67
CA VAL A 110 -2.92 -2.55 8.68
C VAL A 110 -3.37 -2.31 10.12
N ARG A 111 -3.97 -1.15 10.37
CA ARG A 111 -4.53 -0.79 11.68
C ARG A 111 -5.91 -0.16 11.51
N LEU A 112 -6.83 -0.52 12.40
CA LEU A 112 -8.14 0.13 12.52
C LEU A 112 -8.02 1.25 13.56
N PHE A 113 -8.39 2.46 13.17
CA PHE A 113 -8.46 3.61 14.08
C PHE A 113 -9.92 3.97 14.38
N SER A 114 -10.17 4.40 15.61
CA SER A 114 -11.48 4.89 16.08
C SER A 114 -11.26 6.06 17.02
N ASP A 115 -12.02 7.14 16.83
CA ASP A 115 -12.04 8.28 17.77
C ASP A 115 -12.60 7.87 19.14
N MET A 116 -13.32 6.75 19.19
CA MET A 116 -13.81 6.12 20.41
C MET A 116 -13.09 4.77 20.58
N PRO A 117 -11.95 4.72 21.27
CA PRO A 117 -11.22 3.48 21.48
C PRO A 117 -12.04 2.50 22.32
N PHE A 118 -11.87 1.20 22.06
CA PHE A 118 -12.56 0.16 22.82
C PHE A 118 -11.98 0.05 24.23
N GLU A 119 -12.82 0.22 25.25
CA GLU A 119 -12.40 0.25 26.67
C GLU A 119 -11.60 -0.99 27.09
N TRP A 120 -11.90 -2.15 26.48
CA TRP A 120 -11.29 -3.44 26.80
C TRP A 120 -9.99 -3.72 26.03
N ARG A 121 -9.49 -2.81 25.19
CA ARG A 121 -8.21 -2.96 24.49
C ARG A 121 -7.17 -1.96 25.00
N GLU A 122 -6.03 -2.48 25.42
CA GLU A 122 -4.82 -1.67 25.62
C GLU A 122 -4.33 -1.14 24.26
N ASN A 123 -3.94 0.14 24.21
CA ASN A 123 -3.47 0.84 23.00
C ASN A 123 -4.50 0.94 21.84
N ALA A 124 -5.81 0.91 22.13
CA ALA A 124 -6.87 1.09 21.12
C ALA A 124 -7.04 2.53 20.59
N GLY A 125 -6.35 3.50 21.18
CA GLY A 125 -6.39 4.90 20.75
C GLY A 125 -5.52 5.17 19.52
N ILE A 126 -5.58 6.41 19.04
CA ILE A 126 -4.60 6.94 18.09
C ILE A 126 -3.24 6.92 18.81
N CYS A 127 -2.47 5.86 18.58
CA CYS A 127 -1.12 5.69 19.09
C CYS A 127 -0.16 5.94 17.93
N ASP A 128 -0.15 7.17 17.39
CA ASP A 128 0.89 7.58 16.48
C ASP A 128 2.07 8.25 17.22
N ASN A 129 3.26 7.97 16.69
CA ASN A 129 4.52 8.64 17.03
C ASN A 129 5.04 9.41 15.80
N PHE A 130 4.17 9.77 14.85
CA PHE A 130 4.56 10.46 13.61
C PHE A 130 4.90 11.93 13.89
#